data_AF-A0A2R7QP51-F1
#
_entry.id   AF-A0A2R7QP51-F1
#
_cell.length_a   1.000
_cell.length_b   1.000
_cell.length_c   1.000
_cell.angle_alpha   90.00
_cell.angle_beta   90.00
_cell.angle_gamma   90.00
#
_symmetry.space_group_name_H-M   'P 1'
#
loop_
_entity.id
_entity.type
_entity.pdbx_description
1 polymer ?
#
loop_
_entity_poly.entity_id
_entity_poly.type
_entity_poly.pdbx_seq_one_letter_code
_entity_poly.pdbx_strand_id
1 'polypeptide(L)'
;ITHRTDRAVDLFRQLLAEFQGTDREALVLQYLGRVHYTAGHNAAAVEAFARALDLRVAQSADAALIYSSTVALRRARDVLDLAC
;
A
#
# COMPACT_ATOMS: atom_id res chain seq x y z
N ILE A 1 -8.59 -19.15 -1.31
CA ILE A 1 -8.20 -17.75 -1.64
C ILE A 1 -7.03 -17.29 -0.76
N THR A 2 -7.04 -17.60 0.54
CA THR A 2 -6.02 -17.25 1.55
C THR A 2 -4.57 -17.52 1.12
N HIS A 3 -4.22 -18.74 0.69
CA HIS A 3 -2.85 -19.09 0.32
C HIS A 3 -2.20 -18.23 -0.79
N ARG A 4 -3.00 -17.69 -1.74
CA ARG A 4 -2.46 -16.85 -2.81
C ARG A 4 -2.15 -15.45 -2.30
N THR A 5 -2.98 -14.96 -1.39
CA THR A 5 -2.79 -13.66 -0.73
C THR A 5 -1.57 -13.70 0.18
N ASP A 6 -1.43 -14.73 1.02
CA ASP A 6 -0.32 -14.85 1.97
C ASP A 6 1.02 -14.86 1.22
N ARG A 7 1.11 -15.66 0.16
CA ARG A 7 2.29 -15.68 -0.71
C ARG A 7 2.57 -14.33 -1.37
N ALA A 8 1.54 -13.60 -1.79
CA ALA A 8 1.72 -12.28 -2.40
C ALA A 8 2.24 -11.27 -1.36
N VAL A 9 1.70 -11.31 -0.14
CA VAL A 9 2.17 -10.46 0.98
C VAL A 9 3.64 -10.77 1.28
N ASP A 10 4.03 -12.04 1.35
CA ASP A 10 5.42 -12.42 1.63
C ASP A 10 6.39 -11.96 0.54
N LEU A 11 6.02 -12.11 -0.73
CA LEU A 11 6.82 -11.59 -1.85
C LEU A 11 6.96 -10.06 -1.78
N PHE A 12 5.88 -9.33 -1.49
CA PHE A 12 5.96 -7.88 -1.36
C PHE A 12 6.73 -7.42 -0.13
N ARG A 13 6.75 -8.19 0.97
CA ARG A 13 7.63 -7.92 2.13
C ARG A 13 9.10 -8.11 1.78
N GLN A 14 9.44 -9.14 1.00
CA GLN A 14 10.81 -9.35 0.50
C GLN A 14 11.23 -8.19 -0.41
N LEU A 15 10.37 -7.80 -1.36
CA LEU A 15 10.61 -6.63 -2.21
C LEU A 15 10.73 -5.33 -1.41
N LEU A 16 9.97 -5.19 -0.32
CA LEU A 16 10.05 -3.99 0.52
C LEU A 16 11.40 -3.92 1.22
N ALA A 17 11.92 -5.05 1.70
CA ALA A 17 13.27 -5.10 2.28
C ALA A 17 14.36 -4.80 1.23
N GLU A 18 14.18 -5.26 -0.01
CA GLU A 18 15.13 -5.01 -1.11
C GLU A 18 15.14 -3.55 -1.57
N PHE A 19 13.96 -2.91 -1.65
CA PHE A 19 13.80 -1.56 -2.19
C PHE A 19 13.71 -0.46 -1.12
N GLN A 20 13.91 -0.79 0.15
CA GLN A 20 13.84 0.20 1.24
C GLN A 20 14.84 1.35 1.00
N GLY A 21 14.36 2.58 1.15
CA GLY A 21 15.15 3.80 0.93
C GLY A 21 15.38 4.17 -0.54
N THR A 22 14.82 3.41 -1.48
CA THR A 22 14.89 3.72 -2.92
C THR A 22 13.59 4.35 -3.42
N ASP A 23 13.64 4.97 -4.60
CA ASP A 23 12.45 5.54 -5.28
C ASP A 23 11.36 4.50 -5.57
N ARG A 24 11.70 3.20 -5.51
CA ARG A 24 10.75 2.10 -5.73
C ARG A 24 10.00 1.70 -4.47
N GLU A 25 10.43 2.11 -3.28
CA GLU A 25 9.78 1.71 -2.02
C GLU A 25 8.28 2.06 -2.03
N ALA A 26 7.93 3.27 -2.47
CA ALA A 26 6.55 3.71 -2.55
C ALA A 26 5.70 2.88 -3.53
N LEU A 27 6.31 2.37 -4.61
CA LEU A 27 5.63 1.49 -5.56
C LEU A 27 5.34 0.13 -4.94
N VAL A 28 6.33 -0.44 -4.22
CA VAL A 28 6.17 -1.72 -3.53
C VAL A 28 5.08 -1.61 -2.46
N LEU A 29 5.11 -0.56 -1.64
CA LEU A 29 4.08 -0.28 -0.63
C LEU A 29 2.69 -0.11 -1.25
N GLN A 30 2.58 0.59 -2.38
CA GLN A 30 1.31 0.73 -3.10
C GLN A 30 0.72 -0.63 -3.49
N TYR A 31 1.54 -1.53 -4.01
CA TYR A 31 1.07 -2.86 -4.39
C TYR A 31 0.76 -3.75 -3.19
N LEU A 32 1.57 -3.69 -2.13
CA LEU A 32 1.30 -4.39 -0.89
C LEU A 32 -0.03 -3.95 -0.27
N GLY A 33 -0.30 -2.64 -0.22
CA GLY A 33 -1.58 -2.09 0.22
C GLY A 33 -2.75 -2.60 -0.62
N ARG A 34 -2.58 -2.71 -1.95
CA ARG A 34 -3.60 -3.28 -2.84
C ARG A 34 -3.87 -4.76 -2.53
N VAL A 35 -2.84 -5.55 -2.27
CA VAL A 35 -3.00 -6.96 -1.87
C VAL A 35 -3.79 -7.06 -0.57
N HIS A 36 -3.40 -6.29 0.46
CA HIS A 36 -4.12 -6.24 1.74
C HIS A 36 -5.58 -5.82 1.57
N TYR A 37 -5.84 -4.78 0.79
CA TYR A 37 -7.19 -4.28 0.53
C TYR A 37 -8.06 -5.35 -0.15
N THR A 38 -7.54 -6.01 -1.19
CA THR A 38 -8.29 -7.09 -1.87
C THR A 38 -8.53 -8.32 -1.00
N ALA A 39 -7.73 -8.49 0.06
CA ALA A 39 -7.88 -9.57 1.02
C ALA A 39 -8.80 -9.23 2.21
N GLY A 40 -9.31 -7.99 2.29
CA GLY A 40 -10.08 -7.52 3.44
C GLY A 40 -9.23 -7.16 4.67
N HIS A 41 -7.89 -7.18 4.55
CA HIS A 41 -6.97 -6.76 5.60
C HIS A 41 -6.87 -5.22 5.62
N ASN A 42 -8.00 -4.54 5.86
CA ASN A 42 -8.13 -3.10 5.61
C ASN A 42 -7.20 -2.23 6.46
N ALA A 43 -6.95 -2.60 7.73
CA ALA A 43 -6.00 -1.88 8.58
C ALA A 43 -4.57 -1.90 8.00
N ALA A 44 -4.10 -3.07 7.56
CA ALA A 44 -2.79 -3.22 6.91
C ALA A 44 -2.73 -2.49 5.55
N ALA A 45 -3.85 -2.45 4.83
CA ALA A 45 -3.96 -1.68 3.59
C ALA A 45 -3.80 -0.17 3.84
N VAL A 46 -4.48 0.36 4.86
CA VAL A 46 -4.37 1.77 5.27
C VAL A 46 -2.93 2.13 5.59
N GLU A 47 -2.24 1.32 6.39
CA GLU A 47 -0.84 1.56 6.74
C GLU A 47 0.07 1.60 5.50
N ALA A 48 -0.04 0.61 4.62
CA ALA A 48 0.77 0.54 3.42
C ALA A 48 0.52 1.71 2.45
N PHE A 49 -0.74 2.10 2.23
CA PHE A 49 -1.06 3.25 1.39
C PHE A 49 -0.64 4.58 2.00
N ALA A 50 -0.73 4.74 3.33
CA ALA A 50 -0.25 5.93 4.02
C ALA A 50 1.26 6.11 3.83
N ARG A 51 2.05 5.07 4.09
CA ARG A 51 3.50 5.11 3.87
C ARG A 51 3.87 5.37 2.41
N ALA A 52 3.14 4.77 1.46
CA ALA A 52 3.35 5.04 0.03
C ALA A 52 3.05 6.50 -0.35
N LEU A 53 2.02 7.10 0.23
CA LEU A 53 1.69 8.52 0.05
C LEU A 53 2.79 9.41 0.60
N ASP A 54 3.21 9.17 1.85
CA ASP A 54 4.22 9.98 2.53
C ASP A 54 5.53 10.02 1.74
N LEU A 55 5.99 8.86 1.26
CA LEU A 55 7.20 8.78 0.43
C LEU A 55 7.05 9.53 -0.89
N ARG A 56 5.90 9.41 -1.57
CA ARG A 56 5.66 10.12 -2.84
C ARG A 56 5.61 11.63 -2.67
N VAL A 57 5.05 12.11 -1.56
CA VAL A 57 5.05 13.54 -1.21
C VAL A 57 6.47 14.00 -0.90
N ALA A 58 7.21 13.27 -0.04
CA ALA A 58 8.58 13.60 0.33
C ALA A 58 9.53 13.65 -0.88
N GLN A 59 9.35 12.75 -1.84
CA GLN A 59 10.15 12.67 -3.07
C GLN A 59 9.67 13.60 -4.19
N SER A 60 8.61 14.39 -3.96
CA SER A 60 7.97 15.22 -5.02
C SER A 60 7.65 14.42 -6.29
N ALA A 61 7.12 13.20 -6.10
CA ALA A 61 6.77 12.31 -7.19
C ALA A 61 5.69 12.91 -8.10
N ASP A 62 5.50 12.30 -9.28
CA ASP A 62 4.44 12.68 -10.21
C ASP A 62 3.07 12.78 -9.50
N ALA A 63 2.34 13.87 -9.77
CA ALA A 63 1.06 14.16 -9.14
C ALA A 63 0.03 13.02 -9.31
N ALA A 64 0.08 12.27 -10.42
CA ALA A 64 -0.79 11.11 -10.64
C ALA A 64 -0.49 9.98 -9.65
N LEU A 65 0.76 9.79 -9.23
CA LEU A 65 1.15 8.78 -8.24
C LEU A 65 0.70 9.19 -6.83
N ILE A 66 0.83 10.47 -6.49
CA ILE A 66 0.33 11.04 -5.23
C ILE A 66 -1.19 10.89 -5.15
N TYR A 67 -1.90 11.26 -6.23
CA TYR A 67 -3.35 11.09 -6.34
C TYR A 67 -3.77 9.63 -6.20
N SER A 68 -3.07 8.71 -6.87
CA SER A 68 -3.32 7.26 -6.78
C SER A 68 -3.20 6.72 -5.35
N SER A 69 -2.15 7.10 -4.61
CA SER A 69 -2.04 6.75 -3.18
C SER A 69 -3.18 7.34 -2.36
N THR A 70 -3.51 8.60 -2.60
CA THR A 70 -4.53 9.33 -1.83
C THR A 70 -5.90 8.68 -1.97
N VAL A 71 -6.30 8.34 -3.20
CA VAL A 71 -7.59 7.67 -3.46
C VAL A 71 -7.60 6.26 -2.85
N ALA A 72 -6.51 5.52 -2.96
CA ALA A 72 -6.42 4.17 -2.39
C ALA A 72 -6.49 4.19 -0.85
N LEU A 73 -5.76 5.11 -0.21
CA LEU A 73 -5.80 5.32 1.24
C LEU A 73 -7.21 5.69 1.71
N ARG A 74 -7.86 6.64 1.02
CA ARG A 74 -9.23 7.05 1.36
C ARG A 74 -10.20 5.88 1.30
N ARG A 75 -10.18 5.10 0.22
CA ARG A 75 -11.05 3.91 0.09
C ARG A 75 -10.78 2.88 1.18
N ALA A 76 -9.52 2.63 1.52
CA ALA A 76 -9.16 1.70 2.58
C ALA A 76 -9.66 2.15 3.96
N ARG A 77 -9.59 3.46 4.26
CA ARG A 77 -10.16 4.05 5.47
C ARG A 77 -11.68 3.95 5.51
N ASP A 78 -12.35 4.35 4.42
CA ASP A 78 -13.81 4.29 4.33
C ASP A 78 -14.33 2.87 4.62
N VAL A 79 -13.66 1.83 4.09
CA VAL A 79 -14.03 0.42 4.36
C VAL A 79 -13.71 0.00 5.79
N LEU A 80 -12.57 0.44 6.34
CA LEU A 80 -12.20 0.13 7.72
C LEU A 80 -13.19 0.75 8.72
N ASP A 81 -13.57 2.00 8.51
CA ASP A 81 -14.49 2.74 9.37
C ASP A 81 -15.90 2.14 9.35
N LEU A 82 -16.34 1.59 8.21
CA LEU A 82 -17.62 0.88 8.10
C LEU A 82 -17.62 -0.50 8.77
N ALA A 83 -16.44 -1.05 9.09
CA ALA A 83 -16.29 -2.37 9.70
C ALA A 83 -16.12 -2.33 11.23
N CYS A 84 -16.01 -1.13 11.82
CA CYS A 84 -15.94 -0.88 13.26
C CYS A 84 -17.33 -0.57 13.84
#